data_AF-A0A840CKY8-F1
#
_entry.id   AF-A0A840CKY8-F1
#
_cell.length_a   1.000
_cell.length_b   1.000
_cell.length_c   1.000
_cell.angle_alpha   90.00
_cell.angle_beta   90.00
_cell.angle_gamma   90.00
#
_symmetry.space_group_name_H-M   'P 1'
#
loop_
_entity.id
_entity.type
_entity.pdbx_description
1 polymer ?
#
loop_
_entity_poly.entity_id
_entity_poly.type
_entity_poly.pdbx_seq_one_letter_code
_entity_poly.pdbx_strand_id
1 'polypeptide(L)'
;MNELRPNDQRAKAAIAMIWAFLSINIFHIVFKLFISPTSNHLADRHIRENLQTVYDTQHFFSEFIALANYLMPFFMIIMFIRWFRRAYLNLGIITNECFHDDSWAVKGWFVPVLNLYIPYQIMKELYDKTNSYLLEKILFSNNSNSYIKKLNIKLVK
;
A
#
# COMPACT_ATOMS: atom_id res chain seq x y z
N MET A 1 -25.15 9.32 18.25
CA MET A 1 -24.32 9.22 17.02
C MET A 1 -23.13 8.34 17.36
N ASN A 2 -22.86 7.32 16.55
CA ASN A 2 -21.66 6.50 16.75
C ASN A 2 -20.41 7.36 16.52
N GLU A 3 -19.45 7.33 17.45
CA GLU A 3 -18.20 8.09 17.30
C GLU A 3 -17.29 7.46 16.23
N LEU A 4 -16.60 8.33 15.48
CA LEU A 4 -15.63 7.90 14.48
C LEU A 4 -14.46 7.20 15.16
N ARG A 5 -14.10 6.03 14.65
CA ARG A 5 -13.01 5.26 15.23
C ARG A 5 -11.66 5.77 14.70
N PRO A 6 -10.62 5.98 15.54
CA PRO A 6 -9.34 6.56 15.10
C PRO A 6 -8.66 5.71 14.02
N ASN A 7 -8.39 6.29 12.85
CA ASN A 7 -7.82 5.54 11.72
C ASN A 7 -6.45 6.06 11.23
N ASP A 8 -6.03 7.24 11.68
CA ASP A 8 -4.80 7.91 11.22
C ASP A 8 -3.53 7.09 11.51
N GLN A 9 -3.33 6.64 12.74
CA GLN A 9 -2.17 5.84 13.13
C GLN A 9 -2.02 4.56 12.30
N ARG A 10 -3.14 3.91 11.97
CA ARG A 10 -3.14 2.67 11.16
C ARG A 10 -2.78 2.96 9.71
N ALA A 11 -3.26 4.08 9.17
CA ALA A 11 -2.91 4.54 7.83
C ALA A 11 -1.40 4.81 7.75
N LYS A 12 -0.87 5.59 8.71
CA LYS A 12 0.55 5.92 8.80
C LYS A 12 1.43 4.66 8.93
N ALA A 13 1.03 3.71 9.76
CA ALA A 13 1.74 2.43 9.89
C ALA A 13 1.75 1.63 8.59
N ALA A 14 0.61 1.51 7.90
CA ALA A 14 0.54 0.80 6.62
C ALA A 14 1.42 1.47 5.55
N ILE A 15 1.39 2.80 5.44
CA ILE A 15 2.22 3.58 4.51
C ILE A 15 3.71 3.42 4.85
N ALA A 16 4.08 3.50 6.13
CA ALA A 16 5.45 3.34 6.57
C ALA A 16 6.02 1.95 6.22
N MET A 17 5.23 0.88 6.38
CA MET A 17 5.66 -0.46 5.99
C MET A 17 5.84 -0.61 4.48
N ILE A 18 4.99 0.01 3.66
CA ILE A 18 5.17 0.03 2.19
C ILE A 18 6.51 0.69 1.83
N TRP A 19 6.81 1.84 2.42
CA TRP A 19 8.09 2.52 2.19
C TRP A 19 9.29 1.72 2.68
N ALA A 20 9.19 1.08 3.85
CA ALA A 20 10.26 0.24 4.38
C ALA A 20 10.52 -0.96 3.46
N PHE A 21 9.46 -1.65 3.04
CA PHE A 21 9.54 -2.79 2.13
C PHE A 21 10.14 -2.39 0.77
N LEU A 22 9.69 -1.27 0.20
CA LEU A 22 10.21 -0.74 -1.05
C LEU A 22 11.70 -0.38 -0.93
N SER A 23 12.10 0.29 0.16
CA SER A 23 13.48 0.72 0.39
C SER A 23 14.43 -0.48 0.50
N ILE A 24 14.03 -1.54 1.23
CA ILE A 24 14.83 -2.77 1.35
C ILE A 24 15.02 -3.43 -0.02
N ASN A 25 13.96 -3.50 -0.83
CA ASN A 25 14.04 -4.11 -2.16
C ASN A 25 14.86 -3.28 -3.15
N ILE A 26 14.72 -1.95 -3.14
CA ILE A 26 15.58 -1.07 -3.95
C ILE A 26 17.04 -1.24 -3.54
N PHE A 27 17.32 -1.22 -2.23
CA PHE A 27 18.66 -1.46 -1.72
C PHE A 27 19.22 -2.81 -2.17
N HIS A 28 18.42 -3.88 -2.12
CA HIS A 28 18.83 -5.21 -2.58
C HIS A 28 19.20 -5.25 -4.05
N ILE A 29 18.40 -4.60 -4.91
CA ILE A 29 18.66 -4.52 -6.35
C ILE A 29 19.96 -3.76 -6.61
N VAL A 30 20.10 -2.59 -5.99
CA VAL A 30 21.31 -1.76 -6.11
C VAL A 30 22.53 -2.55 -5.66
N PHE A 31 22.46 -3.21 -4.50
CA PHE A 31 23.54 -4.03 -3.96
C PHE A 31 23.96 -5.17 -4.90
N LYS A 32 23.00 -5.86 -5.54
CA LYS A 32 23.29 -6.92 -6.54
C LYS A 32 23.96 -6.38 -7.80
N LEU A 33 23.56 -5.19 -8.27
CA LEU A 33 24.09 -4.58 -9.49
C LEU A 33 25.56 -4.17 -9.37
N PHE A 34 26.03 -3.77 -8.19
CA PHE A 34 27.43 -3.36 -7.97
C PHE A 34 28.44 -4.51 -8.12
N ILE A 35 28.03 -5.76 -7.88
CA ILE A 35 28.95 -6.90 -7.74
C ILE A 35 28.85 -7.87 -8.95
N SER A 36 27.73 -7.88 -9.67
CA SER A 36 27.48 -8.76 -10.82
C SER A 36 28.39 -8.58 -12.07
N PRO A 37 28.94 -7.39 -12.42
CA PRO A 37 29.56 -7.20 -13.74
C PRO A 37 31.02 -7.68 -13.92
N THR A 38 31.77 -8.03 -12.86
CA THR A 38 33.25 -7.90 -12.94
C THR A 38 34.07 -9.21 -12.93
N SER A 39 33.51 -10.39 -12.63
CA SER A 39 34.36 -11.49 -12.12
C SER A 39 34.90 -12.54 -13.09
N ASN A 40 34.22 -12.91 -14.18
CA ASN A 40 34.43 -14.28 -14.67
C ASN A 40 35.36 -14.50 -15.88
N HIS A 41 35.87 -13.45 -16.55
CA HIS A 41 36.68 -13.68 -17.75
C HIS A 41 38.09 -13.05 -17.74
N LEU A 42 38.43 -12.18 -16.78
CA LEU A 42 39.71 -11.43 -16.80
C LEU A 42 40.46 -11.39 -15.44
N ALA A 43 39.90 -11.94 -14.36
CA ALA A 43 40.47 -11.80 -13.02
C ALA A 43 41.54 -12.86 -12.73
N ASP A 44 42.71 -12.46 -12.25
CA ASP A 44 43.78 -13.34 -11.74
C ASP A 44 43.30 -14.18 -10.53
N ARG A 45 44.02 -15.27 -10.20
CA ARG A 45 43.66 -16.21 -9.12
C ARG A 45 43.42 -15.50 -7.78
N HIS A 46 44.28 -14.56 -7.41
CA HIS A 46 44.12 -13.82 -6.16
C HIS A 46 42.88 -12.89 -6.16
N ILE A 47 42.59 -12.30 -7.32
CA ILE A 47 41.39 -11.47 -7.52
C ILE A 47 40.12 -12.35 -7.44
N ARG A 48 40.16 -13.58 -7.98
CA ARG A 48 39.05 -14.54 -7.90
C ARG A 48 38.73 -14.97 -6.47
N GLU A 49 39.73 -15.22 -5.63
CA GLU A 49 39.53 -15.56 -4.21
C GLU A 49 38.86 -14.41 -3.44
N ASN A 50 39.31 -13.17 -3.66
CA ASN A 50 38.69 -11.98 -3.05
C ASN A 50 37.27 -11.73 -3.58
N LEU A 51 36.99 -12.01 -4.85
CA LEU A 51 35.65 -11.89 -5.41
C LEU A 51 34.71 -12.96 -4.86
N GLN A 52 35.19 -14.20 -4.66
CA GLN A 52 34.39 -15.28 -4.10
C GLN A 52 33.87 -14.94 -2.70
N THR A 53 34.73 -14.39 -1.82
CA THR A 53 34.30 -13.98 -0.47
C THR A 53 33.25 -12.87 -0.49
N VAL A 54 33.33 -11.94 -1.44
CA VAL A 54 32.32 -10.91 -1.67
C VAL A 54 30.99 -11.52 -2.16
N TYR A 55 31.04 -12.47 -3.10
CA TYR A 55 29.85 -13.19 -3.58
C TYR A 55 29.18 -13.99 -2.47
N ASP A 56 29.95 -14.72 -1.66
CA ASP A 56 29.42 -15.53 -0.56
C ASP A 56 28.71 -14.63 0.47
N THR A 57 29.32 -13.50 0.80
CA THR A 57 28.73 -12.48 1.70
C THR A 57 27.42 -11.93 1.12
N GLN A 58 27.39 -11.61 -0.18
CA GLN A 58 26.18 -11.14 -0.85
C GLN A 58 25.08 -12.21 -0.91
N HIS A 59 25.44 -13.47 -1.12
CA HIS A 59 24.50 -14.58 -1.18
C HIS A 59 23.81 -14.75 0.18
N PHE A 60 24.59 -14.73 1.26
CA PHE A 60 24.09 -14.73 2.63
C PHE A 60 23.06 -13.61 2.88
N PHE A 61 23.37 -12.35 2.55
CA PHE A 61 22.41 -11.25 2.68
C PHE A 61 21.14 -11.44 1.83
N SER A 62 21.29 -12.01 0.64
CA SER A 62 20.17 -12.25 -0.27
C SER A 62 19.17 -13.27 0.28
N GLU A 63 19.64 -14.24 1.06
CA GLU A 63 18.78 -15.24 1.72
C GLU A 63 17.93 -14.61 2.84
N PHE A 64 18.48 -13.70 3.65
CA PHE A 64 17.69 -12.95 4.63
C PHE A 64 16.65 -12.06 3.98
N ILE A 65 17.03 -11.38 2.90
CA ILE A 65 16.12 -10.52 2.15
C ILE A 65 15.02 -11.36 1.49
N ALA A 66 15.33 -12.56 1.01
CA ALA A 66 14.32 -13.49 0.51
C ALA A 66 13.31 -13.86 1.60
N LEU A 67 13.76 -14.23 2.81
CA LEU A 67 12.87 -14.51 3.93
C LEU A 67 12.01 -13.29 4.31
N ALA A 68 12.61 -12.09 4.38
CA ALA A 68 11.88 -10.85 4.63
C ALA A 68 10.82 -10.58 3.54
N ASN A 69 11.12 -10.90 2.28
CA ASN A 69 10.18 -10.77 1.16
C ASN A 69 8.99 -11.71 1.23
N TYR A 70 9.09 -12.83 1.95
CA TYR A 70 7.92 -13.67 2.23
C TYR A 70 7.10 -13.17 3.42
N LEU A 71 7.78 -12.73 4.50
CA LEU A 71 7.11 -12.36 5.75
C LEU A 71 6.52 -10.95 5.74
N MET A 72 7.24 -9.94 5.23
CA MET A 72 6.77 -8.56 5.25
C MET A 72 5.44 -8.37 4.51
N PRO A 73 5.26 -8.84 3.26
CA PRO A 73 4.00 -8.69 2.56
C PRO A 73 2.81 -9.31 3.30
N PHE A 74 3.02 -10.44 3.99
CA PHE A 74 2.00 -11.04 4.82
C PHE A 74 1.52 -10.10 5.93
N PHE A 75 2.45 -9.51 6.70
CA PHE A 75 2.10 -8.52 7.73
C PHE A 75 1.51 -7.23 7.13
N MET A 76 1.98 -6.81 5.95
CA MET A 76 1.44 -5.66 5.23
C MET A 76 -0.03 -5.86 4.85
N ILE A 77 -0.39 -7.02 4.31
CA ILE A 77 -1.78 -7.36 3.98
C ILE A 77 -2.65 -7.28 5.24
N ILE A 78 -2.20 -7.84 6.37
CA ILE A 78 -2.94 -7.79 7.63
C ILE A 78 -3.16 -6.35 8.09
N MET A 79 -2.12 -5.52 8.11
CA MET A 79 -2.25 -4.13 8.54
C MET A 79 -3.13 -3.32 7.59
N PHE A 80 -3.00 -3.56 6.29
CA PHE A 80 -3.82 -2.95 5.25
C PHE A 80 -5.30 -3.28 5.46
N ILE A 81 -5.67 -4.56 5.61
CA ILE A 81 -7.06 -4.98 5.85
C ILE A 81 -7.61 -4.35 7.15
N ARG A 82 -6.80 -4.27 8.22
CA ARG A 82 -7.19 -3.66 9.50
C ARG A 82 -7.47 -2.15 9.40
N TRP A 83 -6.73 -1.44 8.56
CA TRP A 83 -6.99 -0.04 8.23
C TRP A 83 -8.21 0.09 7.33
N PHE A 84 -8.26 -0.70 6.25
CA PHE A 84 -9.28 -0.69 5.21
C PHE A 84 -10.68 -0.90 5.78
N ARG A 85 -10.86 -1.94 6.62
CA ARG A 85 -12.14 -2.18 7.30
C ARG A 85 -12.57 -1.00 8.18
N ARG A 86 -11.63 -0.39 8.91
CA ARG A 86 -11.95 0.73 9.81
C ARG A 86 -12.29 2.00 9.04
N ALA A 87 -11.63 2.22 7.90
CA ALA A 87 -11.95 3.31 6.99
C ALA A 87 -13.38 3.17 6.46
N TYR A 88 -13.74 1.97 5.98
CA TYR A 88 -15.09 1.71 5.46
C TYR A 88 -16.18 1.79 6.52
N LEU A 89 -15.91 1.30 7.73
CA LEU A 89 -16.83 1.48 8.87
C LEU A 89 -17.08 2.96 9.18
N ASN A 90 -16.00 3.77 9.25
CA ASN A 90 -16.15 5.20 9.51
C ASN A 90 -16.93 5.91 8.39
N LEU A 91 -16.74 5.50 7.14
CA LEU A 91 -17.54 6.02 6.02
C LEU A 91 -19.03 5.71 6.20
N GLY A 92 -19.36 4.49 6.62
CA GLY A 92 -20.74 4.10 6.92
C GLY A 92 -21.37 4.95 8.04
N ILE A 93 -20.58 5.29 9.07
CA ILE A 93 -21.03 6.18 10.15
C ILE A 93 -21.31 7.61 9.64
N ILE A 94 -20.51 8.11 8.69
CA ILE A 94 -20.63 9.48 8.16
C ILE A 94 -21.78 9.59 7.16
N THR A 95 -21.90 8.62 6.26
CA THR A 95 -22.75 8.71 5.07
C THR A 95 -24.03 7.90 5.17
N ASN A 96 -24.10 6.89 6.05
CA ASN A 96 -25.20 5.90 6.14
C ASN A 96 -25.56 5.19 4.81
N GLU A 97 -24.73 5.33 3.77
CA GLU A 97 -25.03 4.85 2.41
C GLU A 97 -24.02 3.80 1.93
N CYS A 98 -23.43 2.99 2.82
CA CYS A 98 -22.52 1.92 2.38
C CYS A 98 -23.29 0.75 1.75
N PHE A 99 -22.82 0.25 0.60
CA PHE A 99 -23.46 -0.85 -0.10
C PHE A 99 -23.25 -2.19 0.60
N HIS A 100 -22.10 -2.36 1.26
CA HIS A 100 -21.72 -3.57 1.96
C HIS A 100 -21.65 -3.33 3.47
N ASP A 101 -21.91 -4.38 4.24
CA ASP A 101 -21.58 -4.39 5.66
C ASP A 101 -20.06 -4.33 5.89
N ASP A 102 -19.63 -3.79 7.02
CA ASP A 102 -18.22 -3.69 7.42
C ASP A 102 -17.48 -5.05 7.40
N SER A 103 -18.22 -6.14 7.59
CA SER A 103 -17.74 -7.51 7.59
C SER A 103 -17.26 -7.98 6.22
N TRP A 104 -17.85 -7.47 5.15
CA TRP A 104 -17.43 -7.77 3.77
C TRP A 104 -16.07 -7.17 3.44
N ALA A 105 -15.65 -6.09 4.12
CA ALA A 105 -14.31 -5.52 3.97
C ALA A 105 -13.19 -6.48 4.43
N VAL A 106 -13.51 -7.53 5.19
CA VAL A 106 -12.58 -8.63 5.53
C VAL A 106 -12.86 -9.83 4.64
N LYS A 107 -14.11 -10.29 4.60
CA LYS A 107 -14.49 -11.54 3.91
C LYS A 107 -14.20 -11.49 2.41
N GLY A 108 -14.31 -10.31 1.79
CA GLY A 108 -14.02 -10.11 0.37
C GLY A 108 -12.61 -10.57 -0.03
N TRP A 109 -11.62 -10.45 0.86
CA TRP A 109 -10.23 -10.85 0.59
C TRP A 109 -10.01 -12.36 0.58
N PHE A 110 -10.85 -13.12 1.29
CA PHE A 110 -10.67 -14.57 1.48
C PHE A 110 -11.49 -15.41 0.50
N VAL A 111 -12.43 -14.80 -0.23
CA VAL A 111 -13.22 -15.49 -1.25
C VAL A 111 -12.56 -15.30 -2.61
N PRO A 112 -12.02 -16.35 -3.27
CA PRO A 112 -11.13 -16.20 -4.43
C PRO A 112 -11.69 -15.34 -5.57
N VAL A 113 -12.96 -15.56 -5.95
CA VAL A 113 -13.61 -14.81 -7.05
C VAL A 113 -13.95 -13.37 -6.60
N LEU A 114 -14.42 -13.21 -5.37
CA LEU A 114 -14.85 -11.91 -4.85
C LEU A 114 -13.67 -11.02 -4.44
N ASN A 115 -12.49 -11.58 -4.22
CA ASN A 115 -11.26 -10.83 -3.89
C ASN A 115 -10.86 -9.83 -5.00
N LEU A 116 -11.30 -10.06 -6.23
CA LEU A 116 -11.06 -9.12 -7.33
C LEU A 116 -12.12 -8.00 -7.38
N TYR A 117 -13.32 -8.25 -6.87
CA TYR A 117 -14.47 -7.36 -7.05
C TYR A 117 -14.80 -6.56 -5.79
N ILE A 118 -14.97 -7.22 -4.65
CA ILE A 118 -15.42 -6.58 -3.41
C ILE A 118 -14.40 -5.57 -2.87
N PRO A 119 -13.09 -5.88 -2.75
CA PRO A 119 -12.11 -4.90 -2.33
C PRO A 119 -12.07 -3.66 -3.23
N TYR A 120 -12.17 -3.87 -4.55
CA TYR A 120 -12.22 -2.78 -5.52
C TYR A 120 -13.45 -1.90 -5.33
N GLN A 121 -14.64 -2.52 -5.22
CA GLN A 121 -15.89 -1.80 -5.02
C GLN A 121 -15.87 -0.98 -3.71
N ILE A 122 -15.42 -1.59 -2.61
CA ILE A 122 -15.31 -0.92 -1.32
C ILE A 122 -14.32 0.24 -1.39
N MET A 123 -13.18 0.08 -2.07
CA MET A 123 -12.21 1.17 -2.26
C MET A 123 -12.79 2.31 -3.10
N LYS A 124 -13.52 1.99 -4.16
CA LYS A 124 -14.20 2.97 -5.01
C LYS A 124 -15.22 3.78 -4.18
N GLU A 125 -16.07 3.10 -3.42
CA GLU A 125 -17.02 3.78 -2.52
C GLU A 125 -16.31 4.65 -1.48
N LEU A 126 -15.23 4.15 -0.88
CA LEU A 126 -14.44 4.90 0.08
C LEU A 126 -13.90 6.19 -0.54
N TYR A 127 -13.41 6.14 -1.78
CA TYR A 127 -12.92 7.32 -2.48
C TYR A 127 -14.04 8.29 -2.86
N ASP A 128 -15.06 7.81 -3.59
CA ASP A 128 -16.12 8.63 -4.15
C ASP A 128 -16.92 9.34 -3.04
N LYS A 129 -17.36 8.59 -2.02
CA LYS A 129 -18.19 9.14 -0.94
C LYS A 129 -17.40 10.05 -0.01
N THR A 130 -16.15 9.73 0.30
CA THR A 130 -15.30 10.64 1.09
C THR A 130 -15.09 11.96 0.34
N ASN A 131 -14.82 11.89 -0.96
CA ASN A 131 -14.62 13.08 -1.77
C ASN A 131 -15.90 13.92 -1.86
N SER A 132 -17.06 13.30 -2.08
CA SER A 132 -18.36 13.98 -2.07
C SER A 132 -18.65 14.65 -0.72
N TYR A 133 -18.45 13.94 0.40
CA TYR A 133 -18.64 14.50 1.74
C TYR A 133 -17.72 15.69 2.02
N LEU A 134 -16.43 15.60 1.66
CA LEU A 134 -15.48 16.70 1.83
C LEU A 134 -15.86 17.91 0.97
N LEU A 135 -16.30 17.67 -0.26
CA LEU A 135 -16.74 18.73 -1.17
C LEU A 135 -18.00 19.42 -0.64
N GLU A 136 -19.00 18.66 -0.23
CA GLU A 136 -20.22 19.18 0.40
C GLU A 136 -19.88 20.05 1.62
N LYS A 137 -19.03 19.53 2.52
CA LYS A 137 -18.58 20.26 3.70
C LYS A 137 -17.82 21.55 3.35
N ILE A 138 -16.97 21.52 2.32
CA ILE A 138 -16.25 22.72 1.84
C ILE A 138 -17.22 23.74 1.22
N LEU A 139 -18.19 23.29 0.43
CA LEU A 139 -19.17 24.17 -0.22
C LEU A 139 -20.08 24.86 0.80
N PHE A 140 -20.51 24.14 1.85
CA PHE A 140 -21.27 24.72 2.95
C PHE A 140 -20.42 25.61 3.86
N SER A 141 -19.10 25.36 3.96
CA SER A 141 -18.18 26.14 4.77
C SER A 141 -17.62 27.39 4.07
N ASN A 142 -17.58 27.43 2.73
CA ASN A 142 -16.93 28.49 1.96
C ASN A 142 -17.74 28.86 0.71
N ASN A 143 -18.00 30.16 0.55
CA ASN A 143 -18.61 30.79 -0.64
C ASN A 143 -17.65 30.75 -1.86
N SER A 144 -17.28 29.55 -2.35
CA SER A 144 -16.09 29.35 -3.19
C SER A 144 -16.37 28.81 -4.61
N ASN A 145 -16.46 29.77 -5.54
CA ASN A 145 -16.60 29.57 -6.99
C ASN A 145 -15.49 28.73 -7.67
N SER A 146 -14.33 28.51 -7.04
CA SER A 146 -13.20 27.83 -7.68
C SER A 146 -13.36 26.30 -7.75
N TYR A 147 -14.05 25.68 -6.79
CA TYR A 147 -14.23 24.23 -6.73
C TYR A 147 -15.36 23.75 -7.65
N ILE A 148 -16.44 24.53 -7.76
CA ILE A 148 -17.55 24.27 -8.70
C ILE A 148 -17.04 24.14 -10.14
N LYS A 149 -16.05 24.97 -10.52
CA LYS A 149 -15.44 24.92 -11.86
C LYS A 149 -14.70 23.62 -12.14
N LYS A 150 -14.03 23.03 -11.15
CA LYS A 150 -13.39 21.69 -11.28
C LYS A 150 -14.41 20.55 -11.28
N LEU A 151 -15.56 20.73 -10.64
CA LEU A 151 -16.65 19.75 -10.54
C LEU A 151 -17.42 19.61 -11.85
N ASN A 152 -17.76 20.73 -12.50
CA ASN A 152 -18.38 20.73 -13.82
C ASN A 152 -17.52 19.99 -14.87
N ILE A 153 -16.20 20.05 -14.74
CA ILE A 153 -15.28 19.33 -15.65
C ILE A 153 -15.31 17.80 -15.39
N LYS A 154 -15.63 17.36 -14.17
CA LYS A 154 -15.72 15.93 -13.83
C LYS A 154 -17.11 15.32 -14.06
N LEU A 155 -18.19 16.09 -13.98
CA LEU A 155 -19.57 15.60 -14.23
C LEU A 155 -19.97 15.58 -15.71
N VAL A 156 -19.21 16.24 -16.59
CA VAL A 156 -19.45 16.30 -18.05
C VAL A 156 -18.66 15.21 -18.82
N LYS A 157 -18.18 14.17 -18.13
CA LYS A 157 -17.55 12.99 -18.72
C LYS A 157 -18.21 11.73 -18.20
#